data_AF-A0A6I8VXR8-F1
#
_entry.id   AF-A0A6I8VXR8-F1
#
_cell.length_a   1.000
_cell.length_b   1.000
_cell.length_c   1.000
_cell.angle_alpha   90.00
_cell.angle_beta   90.00
_cell.angle_gamma   90.00
#
_symmetry.space_group_name_H-M   'P 1'
#
loop_
_entity.id
_entity.type
_entity.pdbx_description
1 polymer ?
#
loop_
_entity_poly.entity_id
_entity_poly.type
_entity_poly.pdbx_seq_one_letter_code
_entity_poly.pdbx_strand_id
1 'polypeptide(L)'
;MFMHRNNKLCNKHMKEFQGVVTHDRSLDSLQTSDQEVLCSPSKLLLFVQKRTHRTVKLSWPKSQTSHELELVHRPLPPGVFYPEESELEAPVCIRINWQRRLLFPDELSENGTHYYFVLDKLEPDTRYACLLRTFGGDLSQEARSDLLYVQTERDIPQPPLLELVRKTDSSLTVRMKSHNHYHYMLTVYELEDDEAYIDSRDYCHQPSYLWQDMDGGQWRAFEDYDDCCAHQAEQADDHYFIAEMRKQYRCSLDNQDQCHDLDQEHAPLLRVQLPFNTSEYELRQLQRYRLYSLQLQACSDLGCSSHTTLNERTNYTLGADLLTQLTACRVPDSNKYILRFAEPVQPNGQVVSYVVHYRNNLSDSHMSCLTRLQHATAEYVYAAQLNVTFSECAVRVHSLAGDVLTPYVAITWCSEQEQILPHSRPTKQLNTSLGVSQVKTASSHSRGISIFLVCFLFGCSLSLMWILYKRRCWRKLPGLRRYVPVVQWLRERHHTEDREILVDGFETVRFQNNNNSSPDDYRM
;
A
#
# COMPACT_ATOMS: atom_id res chain seq x y z
N MET A 1 -37.80 10.59 55.13
CA MET A 1 -37.68 11.07 53.74
C MET A 1 -36.81 10.09 52.97
N PHE A 2 -37.28 9.57 51.84
CA PHE A 2 -36.52 8.62 51.02
C PHE A 2 -36.33 9.20 49.62
N MET A 3 -35.11 9.63 49.31
CA MET A 3 -34.78 10.26 48.03
C MET A 3 -33.52 9.61 47.46
N HIS A 4 -33.71 8.66 46.53
CA HIS A 4 -32.63 7.92 45.88
C HIS A 4 -32.83 7.89 44.37
N ARG A 5 -31.72 7.83 43.62
CA ARG A 5 -31.69 7.73 42.14
C ARG A 5 -32.33 8.93 41.41
N ASN A 6 -32.23 10.11 42.00
CA ASN A 6 -32.67 11.37 41.41
C ASN A 6 -31.46 12.16 40.90
N ASN A 7 -30.89 11.73 39.78
CA ASN A 7 -29.65 12.31 39.23
C ASN A 7 -29.77 13.80 38.86
N LYS A 8 -31.01 14.28 38.64
CA LYS A 8 -31.29 15.68 38.31
C LYS A 8 -31.57 16.56 39.54
N LEU A 9 -31.69 15.97 40.72
CA LEU A 9 -32.06 16.68 41.95
C LEU A 9 -30.81 16.99 42.76
N CYS A 10 -30.56 18.28 42.93
CA CYS A 10 -29.46 18.80 43.72
C CYS A 10 -29.53 18.39 45.20
N ASN A 11 -28.44 17.84 45.72
CA ASN A 11 -28.33 17.48 47.14
C ASN A 11 -28.48 18.70 48.05
N LYS A 12 -28.02 19.88 47.61
CA LYS A 12 -28.22 21.14 48.34
C LYS A 12 -29.71 21.42 48.59
N HIS A 13 -30.55 21.31 47.57
CA HIS A 13 -31.99 21.56 47.70
C HIS A 13 -32.70 20.48 48.53
N MET A 14 -32.23 19.23 48.49
CA MET A 14 -32.75 18.19 49.39
C MET A 14 -32.40 18.49 50.85
N LYS A 15 -31.17 18.93 51.13
CA LYS A 15 -30.75 19.34 52.49
C LYS A 15 -31.52 20.58 52.96
N GLU A 16 -31.74 21.56 52.08
CA GLU A 16 -32.58 22.73 52.37
C GLU A 16 -34.02 22.30 52.70
N PHE A 17 -34.61 21.42 51.88
CA PHE A 17 -35.96 20.90 52.09
C PHE A 17 -36.07 20.09 53.40
N GLN A 18 -35.10 19.23 53.69
CA GLN A 18 -35.01 18.50 54.96
C GLN A 18 -34.90 19.44 56.16
N GLY A 19 -34.20 20.58 55.99
CA GLY A 19 -34.05 21.62 57.00
C GLY A 19 -35.36 22.36 57.30
N VAL A 20 -36.18 22.60 56.28
CA VAL A 20 -37.44 23.36 56.37
C VAL A 20 -38.62 22.50 56.85
N VAL A 21 -38.68 21.23 56.47
CA VAL A 21 -39.83 20.37 56.75
C VAL A 21 -39.75 19.76 58.15
N THR A 22 -40.83 19.84 58.93
CA THR A 22 -40.97 19.17 60.23
C THR A 22 -41.27 17.68 60.07
N HIS A 23 -40.28 16.82 60.32
CA HIS A 23 -40.39 15.37 60.29
C HIS A 23 -39.28 14.71 61.13
N ASP A 24 -39.38 13.40 61.37
CA ASP A 24 -38.32 12.63 62.04
C ASP A 24 -37.15 12.38 61.08
N ARG A 25 -36.05 13.11 61.30
CA ARG A 25 -34.83 13.07 60.47
C ARG A 25 -34.04 11.77 60.61
N SER A 26 -34.23 11.02 61.70
CA SER A 26 -33.49 9.78 61.96
C SER A 26 -33.87 8.66 60.97
N LEU A 27 -35.03 8.79 60.33
CA LEU A 27 -35.57 7.86 59.34
C LEU A 27 -35.26 8.28 57.90
N ASP A 28 -34.42 9.29 57.70
CA ASP A 28 -34.10 9.78 56.36
C ASP A 28 -33.02 8.93 55.68
N SER A 29 -33.24 8.65 54.40
CA SER A 29 -32.24 8.08 53.51
C SER A 29 -32.20 8.92 52.23
N LEU A 30 -31.18 9.76 52.15
CA LEU A 30 -30.97 10.69 51.04
C LEU A 30 -29.77 10.20 50.21
N GLN A 31 -29.85 10.36 48.90
CA GLN A 31 -28.71 10.22 48.00
C GLN A 31 -27.62 11.23 48.37
N THR A 32 -26.36 10.84 48.18
CA THR A 32 -25.17 11.63 48.51
C THR A 32 -24.38 12.08 47.28
N SER A 33 -24.80 11.67 46.08
CA SER A 33 -24.04 11.89 44.85
C SER A 33 -24.73 12.92 43.96
N ASP A 34 -24.09 14.07 43.76
CA ASP A 34 -24.48 15.08 42.76
C ASP A 34 -23.91 14.69 41.40
N GLN A 35 -24.41 13.61 40.81
CA GLN A 35 -23.74 12.96 39.68
C GLN A 35 -23.97 13.65 38.31
N GLU A 36 -24.99 14.51 38.15
CA GLU A 36 -25.35 15.05 36.82
C GLU A 36 -25.78 16.53 36.75
N VAL A 37 -25.85 17.29 37.85
CA VAL A 37 -26.37 18.69 37.83
C VAL A 37 -25.55 19.65 38.67
N LEU A 38 -25.26 20.83 38.09
CA LEU A 38 -24.69 21.99 38.80
C LEU A 38 -25.80 22.75 39.53
N CYS A 39 -25.64 22.96 40.82
CA CYS A 39 -26.71 23.41 41.71
C CYS A 39 -26.64 24.93 41.94
N SER A 40 -27.25 25.69 41.04
CA SER A 40 -27.16 27.16 40.98
C SER A 40 -25.71 27.65 40.79
N PRO A 41 -25.05 27.28 39.67
CA PRO A 41 -23.68 27.69 39.42
C PRO A 41 -23.57 29.20 39.27
N SER A 42 -22.45 29.76 39.73
CA SER A 42 -22.06 31.13 39.43
C SER A 42 -21.80 31.31 37.93
N LYS A 43 -22.00 32.54 37.41
CA LYS A 43 -21.77 32.82 35.99
C LYS A 43 -20.27 32.90 35.70
N LEU A 44 -19.79 32.09 34.77
CA LEU A 44 -18.42 32.08 34.28
C LEU A 44 -18.32 32.81 32.92
N LEU A 45 -17.32 33.67 32.78
CA LEU A 45 -17.05 34.37 31.53
C LEU A 45 -16.10 33.57 30.66
N LEU A 46 -16.65 32.93 29.62
CA LEU A 46 -15.89 32.21 28.60
C LEU A 46 -15.70 33.11 27.37
N PHE A 47 -14.46 33.23 26.91
CA PHE A 47 -14.14 33.87 25.64
C PHE A 47 -13.66 32.82 24.64
N VAL A 48 -14.25 32.83 23.45
CA VAL A 48 -13.96 31.88 22.37
C VAL A 48 -13.37 32.64 21.19
N GLN A 49 -12.12 32.36 20.85
CA GLN A 49 -11.40 32.98 19.75
C GLN A 49 -11.10 31.93 18.68
N LYS A 50 -11.61 32.12 17.47
CA LYS A 50 -11.23 31.29 16.31
C LYS A 50 -9.73 31.48 16.01
N ARG A 51 -9.03 30.39 15.71
CA ARG A 51 -7.59 30.42 15.43
C ARG A 51 -7.23 29.86 14.07
N THR A 52 -7.65 28.62 13.79
CA THR A 52 -7.39 27.96 12.52
C THR A 52 -8.63 27.20 12.06
N HIS A 53 -8.50 26.47 10.96
CA HIS A 53 -9.55 25.61 10.43
C HIS A 53 -9.85 24.38 11.33
N ARG A 54 -8.95 23.99 12.24
CA ARG A 54 -9.14 22.85 13.19
C ARG A 54 -9.03 23.21 14.66
N THR A 55 -8.75 24.48 14.98
CA THR A 55 -8.49 24.89 16.37
C THR A 55 -9.24 26.15 16.76
N VAL A 56 -9.70 26.13 18.01
CA VAL A 56 -10.33 27.26 18.68
C VAL A 56 -9.66 27.47 20.02
N LYS A 57 -9.34 28.72 20.34
CA LYS A 57 -8.77 29.10 21.64
C LYS A 57 -9.90 29.52 22.59
N LEU A 58 -9.97 28.86 23.73
CA LEU A 58 -10.89 29.16 24.83
C LEU A 58 -10.11 29.85 25.94
N SER A 59 -10.69 30.89 26.55
CA SER A 59 -10.07 31.59 27.67
C SER A 59 -11.07 32.10 28.69
N TRP A 60 -10.72 32.03 29.97
CA TRP A 60 -11.58 32.46 31.07
C TRP A 60 -10.76 32.90 32.31
N PRO A 61 -11.34 33.68 33.24
CA PRO A 61 -10.62 34.16 34.42
C PRO A 61 -10.27 33.05 35.41
N LYS A 62 -9.05 33.10 35.97
CA LYS A 62 -8.61 32.15 37.02
C LYS A 62 -9.46 32.23 38.29
N SER A 63 -9.95 33.42 38.63
CA SER A 63 -10.76 33.65 39.82
C SER A 63 -12.13 32.94 39.79
N GLN A 64 -12.56 32.49 38.62
CA GLN A 64 -13.83 31.78 38.40
C GLN A 64 -13.61 30.28 38.17
N THR A 65 -12.38 29.79 38.34
CA THR A 65 -12.02 28.39 38.09
C THR A 65 -11.92 27.63 39.40
N SER A 66 -12.46 26.41 39.40
CA SER A 66 -12.48 25.50 40.54
C SER A 66 -11.54 24.31 40.31
N HIS A 67 -11.68 23.23 41.08
CA HIS A 67 -10.74 22.10 41.06
C HIS A 67 -10.78 21.28 39.77
N GLU A 68 -11.95 21.12 39.18
CA GLU A 68 -12.17 20.28 38.00
C GLU A 68 -12.98 21.06 36.97
N LEU A 69 -12.69 20.87 35.69
CA LEU A 69 -13.39 21.51 34.59
C LEU A 69 -13.93 20.48 33.61
N GLU A 70 -15.11 20.77 33.07
CA GLU A 70 -15.70 20.00 31.97
C GLU A 70 -15.94 20.95 30.80
N LEU A 71 -15.20 20.71 29.71
CA LEU A 71 -15.44 21.36 28.43
C LEU A 71 -16.39 20.52 27.61
N VAL A 72 -17.49 21.12 27.18
CA VAL A 72 -18.53 20.47 26.38
C VAL A 72 -18.63 21.18 25.04
N HIS A 73 -18.59 20.41 23.94
CA HIS A 73 -18.74 20.98 22.61
C HIS A 73 -19.44 20.04 21.63
N ARG A 74 -20.01 20.62 20.57
CA ARG A 74 -20.73 19.87 19.53
C ARG A 74 -20.72 20.60 18.18
N PRO A 75 -20.50 19.89 17.05
CA PRO A 75 -20.69 20.46 15.73
C PRO A 75 -22.19 20.66 15.42
N LEU A 76 -22.51 21.76 14.77
CA LEU A 76 -23.84 22.20 14.45
C LEU A 76 -23.99 22.50 12.96
N PRO A 77 -25.11 22.09 12.35
CA PRO A 77 -25.44 22.57 11.01
C PRO A 77 -25.75 24.08 11.02
N PRO A 78 -25.58 24.77 9.89
CA PRO A 78 -25.88 26.20 9.77
C PRO A 78 -27.33 26.52 10.17
N GLY A 79 -27.53 27.62 10.90
CA GLY A 79 -28.87 28.12 11.26
C GLY A 79 -29.55 27.44 12.45
N VAL A 80 -28.96 26.40 13.05
CA VAL A 80 -29.50 25.77 14.27
C VAL A 80 -28.95 26.46 15.52
N PHE A 81 -29.84 26.69 16.49
CA PHE A 81 -29.52 27.23 17.82
C PHE A 81 -30.11 26.30 18.88
N TYR A 82 -29.40 26.16 19.99
CA TYR A 82 -29.87 25.37 21.13
C TYR A 82 -30.26 26.30 22.27
N PRO A 83 -31.43 26.10 22.89
CA PRO A 83 -31.75 26.80 24.13
C PRO A 83 -30.76 26.39 25.22
N GLU A 84 -30.39 27.34 26.06
CA GLU A 84 -29.40 27.18 27.13
C GLU A 84 -29.81 26.13 28.19
N GLU A 85 -31.12 25.90 28.30
CA GLU A 85 -31.80 24.93 29.17
C GLU A 85 -31.77 23.48 28.62
N SER A 86 -31.49 23.32 27.31
CA SER A 86 -31.72 22.06 26.58
C SER A 86 -30.77 20.92 26.95
N GLU A 87 -29.60 21.18 27.51
CA GLU A 87 -28.54 20.16 27.67
C GLU A 87 -28.82 19.10 28.75
N LEU A 88 -29.43 19.51 29.86
CA LEU A 88 -29.76 18.62 30.99
C LEU A 88 -31.22 18.12 30.92
N GLU A 89 -32.05 18.78 30.12
CA GLU A 89 -33.43 18.38 29.85
C GLU A 89 -33.56 17.48 28.62
N ALA A 90 -32.59 17.51 27.71
CA ALA A 90 -32.65 16.71 26.50
C ALA A 90 -32.58 15.20 26.81
N PRO A 91 -33.36 14.37 26.10
CA PRO A 91 -33.28 12.93 26.20
C PRO A 91 -31.87 12.40 25.93
N VAL A 92 -31.55 11.23 26.49
CA VAL A 92 -30.23 10.58 26.44
C VAL A 92 -29.65 10.53 25.01
N CYS A 93 -30.49 10.31 24.00
CA CYS A 93 -30.10 10.25 22.58
C CYS A 93 -29.57 11.59 22.01
N ILE A 94 -29.86 12.71 22.65
CA ILE A 94 -29.32 14.03 22.25
C ILE A 94 -28.03 14.31 23.03
N ARG A 95 -27.93 13.81 24.28
CA ARG A 95 -26.75 13.96 25.14
C ARG A 95 -25.51 13.24 24.60
N ILE A 96 -25.67 12.13 23.87
CA ILE A 96 -24.56 11.38 23.27
C ILE A 96 -23.81 12.15 22.17
N ASN A 97 -24.43 13.17 21.57
CA ASN A 97 -23.82 13.95 20.50
C ASN A 97 -22.94 15.10 21.00
N TRP A 98 -22.88 15.30 22.33
CA TRP A 98 -22.02 16.28 22.96
C TRP A 98 -20.70 15.62 23.35
N GLN A 99 -19.60 16.15 22.83
CA GLN A 99 -18.26 15.73 23.23
C GLN A 99 -17.91 16.44 24.53
N ARG A 100 -17.45 15.67 25.50
CA ARG A 100 -17.10 16.15 26.84
C ARG A 100 -15.65 15.81 27.11
N ARG A 101 -14.89 16.80 27.58
CA ARG A 101 -13.50 16.64 27.95
C ARG A 101 -13.32 17.17 29.36
N LEU A 102 -12.84 16.29 30.23
CA LEU A 102 -12.45 16.65 31.57
C LEU A 102 -11.07 17.29 31.52
N LEU A 103 -10.90 18.40 32.24
CA LEU A 103 -9.66 19.18 32.29
C LEU A 103 -9.37 19.55 33.75
N PHE A 104 -8.09 19.60 34.08
CA PHE A 104 -7.63 20.02 35.40
C PHE A 104 -6.79 21.31 35.29
N PRO A 105 -6.82 22.20 36.30
CA PRO A 105 -6.03 23.43 36.31
C PRO A 105 -4.54 23.23 35.98
N ASP A 106 -3.95 22.12 36.42
CA ASP A 106 -2.54 21.79 36.20
C ASP A 106 -2.18 21.50 34.73
N GLU A 107 -3.17 21.17 33.91
CA GLU A 107 -3.02 20.87 32.48
C GLU A 107 -3.26 22.09 31.59
N LEU A 108 -3.71 23.20 32.17
CA LEU A 108 -4.10 24.40 31.42
C LEU A 108 -2.94 25.35 31.20
N SER A 109 -2.94 26.01 30.04
CA SER A 109 -2.03 27.12 29.79
C SER A 109 -2.53 28.36 30.53
N GLU A 110 -1.62 29.17 31.07
CA GLU A 110 -2.00 30.35 31.84
C GLU A 110 -1.26 31.63 31.43
N ASN A 111 -1.95 32.74 31.63
CA ASN A 111 -1.38 34.10 31.70
C ASN A 111 -1.88 34.64 33.05
N GLY A 112 -1.14 35.51 33.72
CA GLY A 112 -1.33 35.81 35.15
C GLY A 112 -2.79 35.88 35.65
N THR A 113 -3.72 36.41 34.85
CA THR A 113 -5.15 36.55 35.18
C THR A 113 -6.11 35.50 34.58
N HIS A 114 -5.73 34.78 33.52
CA HIS A 114 -6.62 33.89 32.74
C HIS A 114 -6.01 32.51 32.48
N TYR A 115 -6.87 31.50 32.42
CA TYR A 115 -6.54 30.21 31.83
C TYR A 115 -6.88 30.18 30.34
N TYR A 116 -6.15 29.36 29.59
CA TYR A 116 -6.36 29.09 28.18
C TYR A 116 -6.34 27.60 27.90
N PHE A 117 -7.23 27.21 26.99
CA PHE A 117 -7.25 25.88 26.43
C PHE A 117 -7.40 25.96 24.91
N VAL A 118 -6.60 25.18 24.19
CA VAL A 118 -6.73 25.07 22.73
C VAL A 118 -7.54 23.83 22.44
N LEU A 119 -8.78 24.03 21.98
CA LEU A 119 -9.62 22.95 21.50
C LEU A 119 -9.15 22.58 20.09
N ASP A 120 -8.63 21.36 19.97
CA ASP A 120 -8.06 20.78 18.76
C ASP A 120 -9.01 19.75 18.10
N LYS A 121 -8.62 19.28 16.91
CA LYS A 121 -9.35 18.24 16.13
C LYS A 121 -10.79 18.62 15.76
N LEU A 122 -11.02 19.90 15.48
CA LEU A 122 -12.29 20.37 14.94
C LEU A 122 -12.36 20.20 13.42
N GLU A 123 -13.56 20.13 12.88
CA GLU A 123 -13.79 20.12 11.44
C GLU A 123 -13.71 21.55 10.87
N PRO A 124 -13.19 21.71 9.64
CA PRO A 124 -13.08 23.00 8.98
C PRO A 124 -14.43 23.50 8.46
N ASP A 125 -14.60 24.83 8.47
CA ASP A 125 -15.84 25.53 8.11
C ASP A 125 -17.10 25.02 8.84
N THR A 126 -16.93 24.48 10.05
CA THR A 126 -18.00 23.91 10.87
C THR A 126 -18.31 24.82 12.05
N ARG A 127 -19.61 25.03 12.30
CA ARG A 127 -20.08 25.79 13.46
C ARG A 127 -20.12 24.88 14.68
N TYR A 128 -19.53 25.31 15.78
CA TYR A 128 -19.52 24.61 17.05
C TYR A 128 -20.29 25.38 18.12
N ALA A 129 -20.97 24.64 18.99
CA ALA A 129 -21.40 25.14 20.30
C ALA A 129 -20.38 24.71 21.35
N CYS A 130 -20.04 25.61 22.27
CA CYS A 130 -19.08 25.39 23.34
C CYS A 130 -19.65 25.86 24.68
N LEU A 131 -19.43 25.07 25.72
CA LEU A 131 -19.85 25.33 27.09
C LEU A 131 -18.74 24.89 28.04
N LEU A 132 -18.44 25.71 29.05
CA LEU A 132 -17.46 25.37 30.09
C LEU A 132 -18.13 25.31 31.46
N ARG A 133 -17.77 24.28 32.23
CA ARG A 133 -18.22 24.05 33.60
C ARG A 133 -17.02 23.87 34.51
N THR A 134 -17.19 24.27 35.76
CA THR A 134 -16.19 24.11 36.81
C THR A 134 -16.85 23.54 38.06
N PHE A 135 -16.21 22.55 38.66
CA PHE A 135 -16.69 21.82 39.82
C PHE A 135 -15.76 22.06 41.00
N GLY A 136 -16.37 22.38 42.14
CA GLY A 136 -15.67 22.91 43.30
C GLY A 136 -15.58 22.02 44.52
N GLY A 137 -16.12 20.80 44.46
CA GLY A 137 -16.25 19.93 45.64
C GLY A 137 -16.98 20.65 46.78
N ASP A 138 -16.65 20.31 48.02
CA ASP A 138 -17.36 20.83 49.21
C ASP A 138 -17.01 22.29 49.59
N LEU A 139 -15.93 22.86 49.02
CA LEU A 139 -15.32 24.11 49.52
C LEU A 139 -15.30 25.25 48.50
N SER A 140 -15.37 24.97 47.19
CA SER A 140 -15.29 26.00 46.15
C SER A 140 -16.57 26.12 45.33
N GLN A 141 -16.80 27.30 44.76
CA GLN A 141 -18.04 27.59 44.03
C GLN A 141 -18.06 26.87 42.69
N GLU A 142 -19.19 26.26 42.36
CA GLU A 142 -19.47 25.79 41.00
C GLU A 142 -19.72 26.98 40.09
N ALA A 143 -19.18 26.95 38.88
CA ALA A 143 -19.40 28.00 37.88
C ALA A 143 -19.66 27.42 36.49
N ARG A 144 -20.51 28.10 35.71
CA ARG A 144 -20.93 27.69 34.37
C ARG A 144 -20.92 28.89 33.42
N SER A 145 -20.43 28.68 32.20
CA SER A 145 -20.52 29.68 31.14
C SER A 145 -21.87 29.67 30.42
N ASP A 146 -22.14 30.75 29.70
CA ASP A 146 -23.20 30.76 28.69
C ASP A 146 -22.85 29.80 27.53
N LEU A 147 -23.85 29.36 26.77
CA LEU A 147 -23.62 28.56 25.56
C LEU A 147 -23.13 29.45 24.41
N LEU A 148 -21.88 29.29 23.99
CA LEU A 148 -21.26 30.12 22.97
C LEU A 148 -21.11 29.39 21.63
N TYR A 149 -21.18 30.14 20.54
CA TYR A 149 -21.06 29.61 19.19
C TYR A 149 -19.85 30.18 18.47
N VAL A 150 -19.09 29.33 17.79
CA VAL A 150 -17.93 29.71 16.98
C VAL A 150 -17.93 28.93 15.68
N GLN A 151 -17.52 29.56 14.58
CA GLN A 151 -17.30 28.88 13.30
C GLN A 151 -15.79 28.81 13.04
N THR A 152 -15.29 27.61 12.75
CA THR A 152 -13.90 27.39 12.36
C THR A 152 -13.61 28.00 10.98
N GLU A 153 -12.35 28.26 10.67
CA GLU A 153 -11.98 28.77 9.35
C GLU A 153 -12.09 27.70 8.26
N ARG A 154 -12.15 28.12 7.01
CA ARG A 154 -12.11 27.22 5.85
C ARG A 154 -10.72 26.60 5.72
N ASP A 155 -10.70 25.35 5.28
CA ASP A 155 -9.48 24.61 4.93
C ASP A 155 -9.36 24.53 3.40
N ILE A 156 -8.19 24.11 2.92
CA ILE A 156 -8.03 23.72 1.52
C ILE A 156 -9.02 22.59 1.16
N PRO A 157 -9.40 22.46 -0.12
CA PRO A 157 -10.33 21.41 -0.53
C PRO A 157 -9.82 20.02 -0.16
N GLN A 158 -10.74 19.07 -0.04
CA GLN A 158 -10.34 17.66 0.12
C GLN A 158 -9.79 17.10 -1.20
N PRO A 159 -9.04 15.99 -1.16
CA PRO A 159 -8.53 15.33 -2.36
C PRO A 159 -9.70 14.92 -3.27
N PRO A 160 -9.65 15.22 -4.57
CA PRO A 160 -10.73 14.87 -5.49
C PRO A 160 -10.78 13.37 -5.76
N LEU A 161 -11.93 12.83 -6.10
CA LEU A 161 -12.04 11.49 -6.66
C LEU A 161 -11.68 11.52 -8.15
N LEU A 162 -10.91 10.53 -8.60
CA LEU A 162 -10.49 10.36 -10.00
C LEU A 162 -10.67 8.89 -10.39
N GLU A 163 -11.46 8.63 -11.43
CA GLU A 163 -11.78 7.28 -11.91
C GLU A 163 -11.59 7.18 -13.43
N LEU A 164 -11.17 6.00 -13.92
CA LEU A 164 -11.13 5.72 -15.36
C LEU A 164 -12.52 5.38 -15.87
N VAL A 165 -12.96 6.04 -16.95
CA VAL A 165 -14.23 5.74 -17.63
C VAL A 165 -14.01 4.90 -18.88
N ARG A 166 -13.04 5.30 -19.70
CA ARG A 166 -12.75 4.65 -20.98
C ARG A 166 -11.26 4.77 -21.27
N LYS A 167 -10.67 3.72 -21.83
CA LYS A 167 -9.33 3.75 -22.41
C LYS A 167 -9.33 3.28 -23.85
N THR A 168 -8.54 3.95 -24.67
CA THR A 168 -8.21 3.56 -26.05
C THR A 168 -6.69 3.42 -26.18
N ASP A 169 -6.20 3.15 -27.38
CA ASP A 169 -4.76 3.06 -27.65
C ASP A 169 -4.05 4.43 -27.63
N SER A 170 -4.79 5.53 -27.69
CA SER A 170 -4.24 6.89 -27.76
C SER A 170 -4.98 7.91 -26.89
N SER A 171 -5.97 7.47 -26.11
CA SER A 171 -6.74 8.33 -25.22
C SER A 171 -7.16 7.65 -23.91
N LEU A 172 -7.21 8.44 -22.85
CA LEU A 172 -7.74 8.05 -21.54
C LEU A 172 -8.85 9.05 -21.16
N THR A 173 -10.05 8.54 -20.93
CA THR A 173 -11.20 9.31 -20.45
C THR A 173 -11.36 9.08 -18.96
N VAL A 174 -11.27 10.15 -18.19
CA VAL A 174 -11.35 10.12 -16.73
C VAL A 174 -12.56 10.89 -16.22
N ARG A 175 -13.10 10.44 -15.08
CA ARG A 175 -14.18 11.09 -14.34
C ARG A 175 -13.62 11.65 -13.04
N MET A 176 -14.07 12.84 -12.67
CA MET A 176 -13.63 13.54 -11.48
C MET A 176 -14.80 14.08 -10.65
N LYS A 177 -14.63 14.06 -9.33
CA LYS A 177 -15.62 14.59 -8.38
C LYS A 177 -14.93 15.20 -7.16
N SER A 178 -15.36 16.39 -6.76
CA SER A 178 -14.84 17.11 -5.60
C SER A 178 -15.90 18.05 -5.03
N HIS A 179 -15.67 18.52 -3.81
CA HIS A 179 -16.50 19.46 -3.09
C HIS A 179 -15.69 20.74 -2.78
N ASN A 180 -16.38 21.89 -2.80
CA ASN A 180 -15.83 23.19 -2.36
C ASN A 180 -14.55 23.64 -3.08
N HIS A 181 -14.47 23.49 -4.41
CA HIS A 181 -13.34 23.91 -5.24
C HIS A 181 -13.75 24.89 -6.35
N TYR A 182 -12.78 25.66 -6.86
CA TYR A 182 -12.96 26.61 -7.98
C TYR A 182 -12.47 26.06 -9.31
N HIS A 183 -11.46 25.19 -9.29
CA HIS A 183 -10.98 24.49 -10.48
C HIS A 183 -10.23 23.23 -10.07
N TYR A 184 -10.06 22.31 -11.02
CA TYR A 184 -9.13 21.20 -10.88
C TYR A 184 -7.80 21.54 -11.54
N MET A 185 -6.75 20.87 -11.09
CA MET A 185 -5.44 20.85 -11.72
C MET A 185 -5.10 19.39 -12.02
N LEU A 186 -5.09 19.02 -13.30
CA LEU A 186 -4.69 17.70 -13.76
C LEU A 186 -3.27 17.77 -14.31
N THR A 187 -2.37 16.99 -13.70
CA THR A 187 -0.99 16.85 -14.13
C THR A 187 -0.75 15.41 -14.57
N VAL A 188 -0.17 15.24 -15.75
CA VAL A 188 0.01 13.93 -16.41
C VAL A 188 1.48 13.67 -16.60
N TYR A 189 1.92 12.49 -16.17
CA TYR A 189 3.29 12.01 -16.34
C TYR A 189 3.26 10.75 -17.20
N GLU A 190 4.18 10.66 -18.16
CA GLU A 190 4.47 9.40 -18.85
C GLU A 190 5.49 8.64 -18.01
N LEU A 191 5.16 7.40 -17.68
CA LEU A 191 6.07 6.48 -16.98
C LEU A 191 6.65 5.55 -18.03
N GLU A 192 7.88 5.87 -18.47
CA GLU A 192 8.56 5.08 -19.48
C GLU A 192 8.91 3.68 -18.96
N ASP A 193 8.84 2.69 -19.85
CA ASP A 193 9.31 1.34 -19.54
C ASP A 193 10.84 1.33 -19.53
N ASP A 194 11.46 0.80 -18.47
CA ASP A 194 12.92 0.70 -18.36
C ASP A 194 13.46 -0.34 -19.34
N GLU A 195 13.95 0.14 -20.48
CA GLU A 195 14.53 -0.68 -21.54
C GLU A 195 15.73 -1.49 -21.07
N ALA A 196 16.58 -0.93 -20.20
CA ALA A 196 17.78 -1.63 -19.71
C ALA A 196 17.41 -2.79 -18.77
N TYR A 197 16.41 -2.56 -17.91
CA TYR A 197 15.86 -3.61 -17.07
C TYR A 197 15.18 -4.70 -17.90
N ILE A 198 14.35 -4.33 -18.88
CA ILE A 198 13.67 -5.26 -19.79
C ILE A 198 14.71 -6.10 -20.54
N ASP A 199 15.70 -5.49 -21.18
CA ASP A 199 16.73 -6.19 -21.95
C ASP A 199 17.64 -7.09 -21.11
N SER A 200 17.75 -6.85 -19.79
CA SER A 200 18.53 -7.71 -18.90
C SER A 200 17.99 -9.14 -18.84
N ARG A 201 16.70 -9.33 -19.15
CA ARG A 201 16.01 -10.61 -19.16
C ARG A 201 16.10 -11.30 -20.52
N ASP A 202 16.40 -12.60 -20.48
CA ASP A 202 16.31 -13.46 -21.67
C ASP A 202 14.89 -13.99 -21.88
N TYR A 203 14.11 -13.28 -22.68
CA TYR A 203 12.72 -13.65 -23.00
C TYR A 203 12.57 -14.92 -23.85
N CYS A 204 13.65 -15.49 -24.40
CA CYS A 204 13.60 -16.76 -25.10
C CYS A 204 13.60 -17.95 -24.13
N HIS A 205 14.37 -17.84 -23.05
CA HIS A 205 14.40 -18.84 -21.99
C HIS A 205 13.28 -18.62 -20.96
N GLN A 206 12.89 -17.36 -20.76
CA GLN A 206 11.90 -16.95 -19.76
C GLN A 206 10.83 -16.07 -20.42
N PRO A 207 9.88 -16.65 -21.18
CA PRO A 207 8.86 -15.88 -21.88
C PRO A 207 8.04 -15.02 -20.90
N SER A 208 7.63 -13.84 -21.35
CA SER A 208 6.66 -13.02 -20.63
C SER A 208 5.30 -13.69 -20.76
N TYR A 209 4.87 -14.40 -19.72
CA TYR A 209 3.47 -14.80 -19.64
C TYR A 209 2.64 -13.53 -19.48
N LEU A 210 1.74 -13.27 -20.44
CA LEU A 210 0.68 -12.28 -20.24
C LEU A 210 -0.24 -12.89 -19.19
N TRP A 211 -0.05 -12.51 -17.93
CA TRP A 211 -0.98 -12.90 -16.88
C TRP A 211 -2.30 -12.18 -17.18
N GLN A 212 -3.22 -12.86 -17.87
CA GLN A 212 -4.62 -12.45 -17.88
C GLN A 212 -5.07 -12.33 -16.43
N ASP A 213 -5.69 -11.20 -16.10
CA ASP A 213 -6.18 -10.79 -14.77
C ASP A 213 -6.08 -11.88 -13.70
N MET A 214 -5.16 -11.66 -12.77
CA MET A 214 -4.90 -12.47 -11.57
C MET A 214 -6.08 -12.50 -10.57
N ASP A 215 -7.28 -12.13 -11.01
CA ASP A 215 -8.52 -12.14 -10.22
C ASP A 215 -9.27 -13.48 -10.30
N GLY A 216 -8.78 -14.43 -11.10
CA GLY A 216 -9.33 -15.79 -11.18
C GLY A 216 -9.04 -16.61 -9.92
N GLY A 217 -10.08 -17.14 -9.27
CA GLY A 217 -9.99 -17.97 -8.05
C GLY A 217 -9.12 -19.23 -8.15
N GLN A 218 -8.59 -19.55 -9.32
CA GLN A 218 -7.68 -20.66 -9.57
C GLN A 218 -6.22 -20.35 -9.16
N TRP A 219 -5.83 -19.07 -9.04
CA TRP A 219 -4.48 -18.66 -8.64
C TRP A 219 -4.24 -18.66 -7.12
N ARG A 220 -5.30 -18.63 -6.30
CA ARG A 220 -5.19 -18.81 -4.84
C ARG A 220 -4.76 -20.23 -4.42
N ALA A 221 -4.64 -21.15 -5.36
CA ALA A 221 -4.29 -22.54 -5.11
C ALA A 221 -2.83 -22.88 -5.47
N PHE A 222 -2.05 -21.91 -5.97
CA PHE A 222 -0.64 -22.10 -6.33
C PHE A 222 0.28 -21.37 -5.33
N GLU A 223 0.08 -21.63 -4.03
CA GLU A 223 1.08 -21.33 -3.00
C GLU A 223 2.06 -22.52 -2.95
N ASP A 224 3.10 -22.48 -3.77
CA ASP A 224 4.20 -23.45 -3.71
C ASP A 224 5.32 -22.90 -2.83
N TYR A 225 5.25 -23.28 -1.55
CA TYR A 225 6.32 -23.57 -0.59
C TYR A 225 7.76 -23.03 -0.87
N ASP A 226 8.01 -21.75 -0.54
CA ASP A 226 9.31 -21.30 0.00
C ASP A 226 9.16 -20.01 0.83
N ASP A 227 8.57 -20.21 2.01
CA ASP A 227 7.85 -19.22 2.84
C ASP A 227 8.73 -18.40 3.80
N CYS A 228 9.98 -18.08 3.43
CA CYS A 228 10.89 -17.30 4.29
C CYS A 228 11.64 -16.18 3.56
N CYS A 229 12.08 -16.42 2.32
CA CYS A 229 12.74 -15.39 1.52
C CYS A 229 11.73 -14.42 0.89
N ALA A 230 10.54 -14.91 0.52
CA ALA A 230 9.46 -14.07 -0.01
C ALA A 230 8.96 -13.06 1.03
N HIS A 231 8.82 -13.48 2.29
CA HIS A 231 8.35 -12.60 3.37
C HIS A 231 9.33 -11.46 3.66
N GLN A 232 10.65 -11.70 3.61
CA GLN A 232 11.63 -10.63 3.80
C GLN A 232 11.67 -9.66 2.62
N ALA A 233 11.45 -10.13 1.40
CA ALA A 233 11.31 -9.27 0.23
C ALA A 233 10.04 -8.41 0.33
N GLU A 234 8.90 -9.01 0.69
CA GLU A 234 7.64 -8.29 0.92
C GLU A 234 7.77 -7.24 2.03
N GLN A 235 8.42 -7.58 3.16
CA GLN A 235 8.69 -6.62 4.23
C GLN A 235 9.61 -5.48 3.78
N ALA A 236 10.61 -5.77 2.93
CA ALA A 236 11.50 -4.75 2.39
C ALA A 236 10.74 -3.81 1.44
N ASP A 237 9.86 -4.36 0.61
CA ASP A 237 9.00 -3.60 -0.31
C ASP A 237 7.98 -2.75 0.47
N ASP A 238 7.36 -3.30 1.52
CA ASP A 238 6.49 -2.55 2.44
C ASP A 238 7.25 -1.43 3.15
N HIS A 239 8.45 -1.70 3.64
CA HIS A 239 9.29 -0.67 4.28
C HIS A 239 9.70 0.43 3.28
N TYR A 240 10.04 0.05 2.06
CA TYR A 240 10.33 0.98 0.98
C TYR A 240 9.11 1.82 0.63
N PHE A 241 7.94 1.20 0.47
CA PHE A 241 6.67 1.87 0.22
C PHE A 241 6.31 2.84 1.34
N ILE A 242 6.41 2.43 2.60
CA ILE A 242 6.15 3.29 3.76
C ILE A 242 7.15 4.47 3.80
N ALA A 243 8.42 4.23 3.47
CA ALA A 243 9.43 5.28 3.40
C ALA A 243 9.14 6.28 2.28
N GLU A 244 8.74 5.80 1.12
CA GLU A 244 8.39 6.65 -0.03
C GLU A 244 7.10 7.45 0.24
N MET A 245 6.08 6.81 0.84
CA MET A 245 4.88 7.50 1.31
C MET A 245 5.21 8.60 2.32
N ARG A 246 6.08 8.31 3.31
CA ARG A 246 6.52 9.32 4.28
C ARG A 246 7.29 10.47 3.63
N LYS A 247 8.01 10.22 2.54
CA LYS A 247 8.71 11.24 1.76
C LYS A 247 7.73 12.08 0.94
N GLN A 248 6.71 11.46 0.34
CA GLN A 248 5.67 12.14 -0.44
C GLN A 248 4.77 13.04 0.41
N TYR A 249 4.40 12.61 1.62
CA TYR A 249 3.60 13.42 2.57
C TYR A 249 4.44 14.27 3.52
N ARG A 250 5.76 14.35 3.28
CA ARG A 250 6.66 15.16 4.09
C ARG A 250 6.38 16.66 3.93
N CYS A 251 5.90 17.05 2.75
CA CYS A 251 5.39 18.38 2.46
C CYS A 251 3.93 18.49 2.94
N SER A 252 3.70 19.34 3.94
CA SER A 252 2.36 19.69 4.42
C SER A 252 2.28 21.19 4.67
N LEU A 253 1.06 21.74 4.78
CA LEU A 253 0.85 23.14 5.19
C LEU A 253 1.49 23.45 6.55
N ASP A 254 1.60 22.44 7.42
CA ASP A 254 2.19 22.59 8.76
C ASP A 254 3.73 22.58 8.75
N ASN A 255 4.36 22.05 7.70
CA ASN A 255 5.83 21.93 7.56
C ASN A 255 6.27 22.26 6.13
N GLN A 256 6.02 23.50 5.71
CA GLN A 256 6.33 23.99 4.37
C GLN A 256 7.85 23.95 4.06
N ASP A 257 8.71 24.03 5.08
CA ASP A 257 10.17 23.94 4.95
C ASP A 257 10.68 22.55 4.51
N GLN A 258 9.82 21.51 4.61
CA GLN A 258 10.15 20.15 4.17
C GLN A 258 9.70 19.85 2.74
N CYS A 259 9.10 20.83 2.06
CA CYS A 259 8.78 20.73 0.65
C CYS A 259 10.06 20.92 -0.18
N HIS A 260 10.74 19.81 -0.49
CA HIS A 260 11.75 19.81 -1.54
C HIS A 260 11.06 19.88 -2.91
N ASP A 261 11.60 20.69 -3.82
CA ASP A 261 11.23 20.68 -5.24
C ASP A 261 11.57 19.30 -5.83
N LEU A 262 10.57 18.43 -5.97
CA LEU A 262 10.66 17.15 -6.70
C LEU A 262 10.76 17.36 -8.23
N ASP A 263 11.03 18.58 -8.68
CA ASP A 263 10.85 19.06 -10.05
C ASP A 263 11.94 18.62 -11.05
N GLN A 264 12.86 17.71 -10.70
CA GLN A 264 14.03 17.47 -11.55
C GLN A 264 14.13 16.13 -12.29
N GLU A 265 13.35 15.11 -11.96
CA GLU A 265 13.52 13.83 -12.69
C GLU A 265 12.53 13.62 -13.84
N HIS A 266 11.28 14.10 -13.76
CA HIS A 266 10.32 13.90 -14.85
C HIS A 266 9.41 15.13 -15.01
N ALA A 267 9.70 15.95 -16.03
CA ALA A 267 8.80 17.03 -16.41
C ALA A 267 7.42 16.44 -16.80
N PRO A 268 6.29 17.03 -16.35
CA PRO A 268 4.98 16.52 -16.71
C PRO A 268 4.77 16.65 -18.21
N LEU A 269 4.22 15.58 -18.83
CA LEU A 269 3.80 15.57 -20.23
C LEU A 269 2.77 16.68 -20.50
N LEU A 270 1.84 16.84 -19.56
CA LEU A 270 0.75 17.78 -19.68
C LEU A 270 0.30 18.27 -18.30
N ARG A 271 0.03 19.57 -18.21
CA ARG A 271 -0.60 20.19 -17.03
C ARG A 271 -1.78 21.04 -17.47
N VAL A 272 -2.98 20.68 -17.05
CA VAL A 272 -4.23 21.33 -17.47
C VAL A 272 -5.01 21.82 -16.26
N GLN A 273 -5.46 23.07 -16.32
CA GLN A 273 -6.43 23.62 -15.39
C GLN A 273 -7.84 23.39 -15.94
N LEU A 274 -8.66 22.64 -15.21
CA LEU A 274 -10.03 22.31 -15.63
C LEU A 274 -11.04 23.10 -14.77
N PRO A 275 -12.13 23.65 -15.33
CA PRO A 275 -13.12 24.40 -14.56
C PRO A 275 -13.85 23.52 -13.53
N PHE A 276 -14.41 24.14 -12.48
CA PHE A 276 -15.05 23.40 -11.37
C PHE A 276 -16.17 22.45 -11.80
N ASN A 277 -16.88 22.76 -12.89
CA ASN A 277 -18.01 22.01 -13.43
C ASN A 277 -17.60 20.82 -14.30
N THR A 278 -16.30 20.56 -14.47
CA THR A 278 -15.81 19.42 -15.25
C THR A 278 -16.06 18.14 -14.46
N SER A 279 -16.90 17.26 -14.99
CA SER A 279 -17.11 15.91 -14.44
C SER A 279 -16.30 14.85 -15.17
N GLU A 280 -16.04 15.03 -16.46
CA GLU A 280 -15.29 14.10 -17.30
C GLU A 280 -14.32 14.86 -18.21
N TYR A 281 -13.16 14.26 -18.47
CA TYR A 281 -12.13 14.83 -19.32
C TYR A 281 -11.43 13.72 -20.13
N GLU A 282 -11.22 13.96 -21.43
CA GLU A 282 -10.52 13.03 -22.32
C GLU A 282 -9.11 13.54 -22.64
N LEU A 283 -8.11 12.82 -22.14
CA LEU A 283 -6.71 12.96 -22.53
C LEU A 283 -6.50 12.30 -23.88
N ARG A 284 -5.91 13.02 -24.85
CA ARG A 284 -5.69 12.55 -26.22
C ARG A 284 -4.21 12.60 -26.58
N GLN A 285 -3.86 11.98 -27.71
CA GLN A 285 -2.48 11.97 -28.25
C GLN A 285 -1.48 11.26 -27.34
N LEU A 286 -1.94 10.24 -26.62
CA LEU A 286 -1.10 9.37 -25.80
C LEU A 286 -0.45 8.30 -26.68
N GLN A 287 0.70 7.80 -26.25
CA GLN A 287 1.37 6.68 -26.89
C GLN A 287 0.64 5.36 -26.60
N ARG A 288 0.76 4.40 -27.52
CA ARG A 288 0.12 3.08 -27.42
C ARG A 288 0.81 2.21 -26.39
N TYR A 289 0.00 1.50 -25.60
CA TYR A 289 0.46 0.61 -24.54
C TYR A 289 1.57 1.20 -23.65
N ARG A 290 1.43 2.48 -23.27
CA ARG A 290 2.33 3.19 -22.34
C ARG A 290 1.61 3.51 -21.03
N LEU A 291 2.37 3.52 -19.94
CA LEU A 291 1.85 3.77 -18.60
C LEU A 291 1.84 5.28 -18.32
N TYR A 292 0.71 5.79 -17.86
CA TYR A 292 0.55 7.20 -17.50
C TYR A 292 0.13 7.32 -16.03
N SER A 293 0.73 8.27 -15.32
CA SER A 293 0.34 8.67 -13.96
C SER A 293 -0.42 9.98 -14.02
N LEU A 294 -1.72 9.93 -13.71
CA LEU A 294 -2.63 11.07 -13.72
C LEU A 294 -2.82 11.59 -12.30
N GLN A 295 -2.30 12.77 -12.00
CA GLN A 295 -2.40 13.42 -10.71
C GLN A 295 -3.44 14.55 -10.75
N LEU A 296 -4.53 14.42 -9.99
CA LEU A 296 -5.60 15.42 -9.93
C LEU A 296 -5.64 16.12 -8.57
N GLN A 297 -5.64 17.44 -8.57
CA GLN A 297 -5.85 18.28 -7.39
C GLN A 297 -7.11 19.13 -7.55
N ALA A 298 -7.75 19.47 -6.43
CA ALA A 298 -8.85 20.44 -6.38
C ALA A 298 -8.34 21.72 -5.68
N CYS A 299 -8.53 22.87 -6.32
CA CYS A 299 -7.97 24.13 -5.82
C CYS A 299 -9.06 25.15 -5.49
N SER A 300 -8.83 25.92 -4.43
CA SER A 300 -9.61 27.08 -4.02
C SER A 300 -8.71 28.32 -3.92
N ASP A 301 -9.26 29.43 -3.41
CA ASP A 301 -8.54 30.65 -3.05
C ASP A 301 -7.50 30.45 -1.93
N LEU A 302 -7.65 29.41 -1.12
CA LEU A 302 -6.73 29.09 -0.02
C LEU A 302 -5.54 28.22 -0.45
N GLY A 303 -5.64 27.54 -1.58
CA GLY A 303 -4.63 26.60 -2.07
C GLY A 303 -5.23 25.37 -2.74
N CYS A 304 -4.35 24.44 -3.12
CA CYS A 304 -4.73 23.17 -3.74
C CYS A 304 -4.68 22.02 -2.74
N SER A 305 -5.60 21.06 -2.90
CA SER A 305 -5.62 19.82 -2.15
C SER A 305 -4.43 18.92 -2.49
N SER A 306 -4.17 17.91 -1.65
CA SER A 306 -3.25 16.83 -2.05
C SER A 306 -3.81 16.12 -3.28
N HIS A 307 -2.92 15.63 -4.14
CA HIS A 307 -3.33 15.00 -5.38
C HIS A 307 -3.90 13.60 -5.16
N THR A 308 -4.85 13.23 -6.00
CA THR A 308 -5.27 11.84 -6.20
C THR A 308 -4.60 11.32 -7.46
N THR A 309 -3.93 10.17 -7.37
CA THR A 309 -3.20 9.58 -8.48
C THR A 309 -3.96 8.40 -9.07
N LEU A 310 -4.08 8.36 -10.39
CA LEU A 310 -4.56 7.21 -11.15
C LEU A 310 -3.48 6.79 -12.15
N ASN A 311 -2.96 5.59 -11.99
CA ASN A 311 -1.98 4.99 -12.90
C ASN A 311 -2.69 4.06 -13.87
N GLU A 312 -2.61 4.34 -15.16
CA GLU A 312 -3.29 3.53 -16.17
C GLU A 312 -2.45 3.40 -17.45
N ARG A 313 -2.49 2.23 -18.07
CA ARG A 313 -1.85 1.96 -19.36
C ARG A 313 -2.86 2.12 -20.50
N THR A 314 -2.47 2.80 -21.58
CA THR A 314 -3.28 2.85 -22.80
C THR A 314 -3.45 1.46 -23.41
N ASN A 315 -4.49 1.25 -24.22
CA ASN A 315 -4.69 -0.04 -24.88
C ASN A 315 -3.62 -0.31 -25.95
N TYR A 316 -3.49 -1.58 -26.32
CA TYR A 316 -2.69 -1.99 -27.45
C TYR A 316 -3.45 -1.82 -28.77
N THR A 317 -2.72 -1.67 -29.87
CA THR A 317 -3.26 -1.63 -31.22
C THR A 317 -2.96 -2.95 -31.93
N LEU A 318 -3.99 -3.57 -32.53
CA LEU A 318 -3.82 -4.78 -33.31
C LEU A 318 -2.93 -4.52 -34.53
N GLY A 319 -1.87 -5.31 -34.68
CA GLY A 319 -0.93 -5.22 -35.80
C GLY A 319 0.12 -4.10 -35.69
N ALA A 320 0.18 -3.34 -34.59
CA ALA A 320 1.26 -2.37 -34.38
C ALA A 320 2.66 -3.01 -34.29
N ASP A 321 2.71 -4.28 -33.87
CA ASP A 321 3.95 -5.07 -33.77
C ASP A 321 4.34 -5.74 -35.10
N LEU A 322 3.59 -5.53 -36.19
CA LEU A 322 3.92 -6.10 -37.49
C LEU A 322 5.19 -5.47 -38.06
N LEU A 323 6.06 -6.33 -38.59
CA LEU A 323 7.26 -5.90 -39.30
C LEU A 323 6.87 -5.17 -40.59
N THR A 324 7.58 -4.08 -40.91
CA THR A 324 7.39 -3.32 -42.15
C THR A 324 7.96 -4.07 -43.36
N GLN A 325 9.10 -4.76 -43.17
CA GLN A 325 9.77 -5.54 -44.20
C GLN A 325 10.48 -6.74 -43.60
N LEU A 326 10.28 -7.91 -44.22
CA LEU A 326 10.99 -9.15 -43.91
C LEU A 326 11.60 -9.70 -45.20
N THR A 327 12.92 -9.85 -45.21
CA THR A 327 13.63 -10.49 -46.31
C THR A 327 14.37 -11.72 -45.80
N ALA A 328 14.31 -12.80 -46.57
CA ALA A 328 14.93 -14.06 -46.22
C ALA A 328 15.59 -14.69 -47.44
N CYS A 329 16.85 -15.07 -47.27
CA CYS A 329 17.60 -15.74 -48.31
C CYS A 329 18.41 -16.91 -47.75
N ARG A 330 18.65 -17.90 -48.59
CA ARG A 330 19.53 -19.04 -48.34
C ARG A 330 20.82 -18.86 -49.12
N VAL A 331 21.95 -19.08 -48.47
CA VAL A 331 23.26 -19.02 -49.10
C VAL A 331 23.44 -20.23 -50.03
N PRO A 332 23.86 -20.05 -51.29
CA PRO A 332 24.14 -21.15 -52.22
C PRO A 332 25.08 -22.20 -51.61
N ASP A 333 24.90 -23.47 -52.00
CA ASP A 333 25.75 -24.60 -51.58
C ASP A 333 25.87 -24.81 -50.05
N SER A 334 24.98 -24.21 -49.27
CA SER A 334 24.90 -24.38 -47.83
C SER A 334 23.46 -24.37 -47.32
N ASN A 335 23.27 -24.80 -46.08
CA ASN A 335 22.00 -24.66 -45.36
C ASN A 335 22.01 -23.46 -44.41
N LYS A 336 22.72 -22.40 -44.79
CA LYS A 336 22.76 -21.14 -44.05
C LYS A 336 21.65 -20.23 -44.54
N TYR A 337 20.81 -19.81 -43.62
CA TYR A 337 19.71 -18.87 -43.82
C TYR A 337 20.09 -17.52 -43.23
N ILE A 338 19.79 -16.45 -43.96
CA ILE A 338 19.98 -15.07 -43.52
C ILE A 338 18.65 -14.33 -43.66
N LEU A 339 18.15 -13.84 -42.55
CA LEU A 339 16.94 -13.03 -42.44
C LEU A 339 17.32 -11.60 -42.07
N ARG A 340 16.64 -10.62 -42.66
CA ARG A 340 16.78 -9.21 -42.32
C ARG A 340 15.40 -8.60 -42.14
N PHE A 341 15.19 -8.00 -40.98
CA PHE A 341 13.96 -7.31 -40.64
C PHE A 341 14.26 -6.23 -39.61
N ALA A 342 13.71 -5.02 -39.81
CA ALA A 342 13.86 -3.96 -38.81
C ALA A 342 12.85 -4.14 -37.67
N GLU A 343 13.14 -3.56 -36.50
CA GLU A 343 12.16 -3.45 -35.43
C GLU A 343 10.97 -2.58 -35.86
N PRO A 344 9.72 -2.89 -35.45
CA PRO A 344 8.57 -2.03 -35.70
C PRO A 344 8.82 -0.60 -35.17
N VAL A 345 8.40 0.42 -35.93
CA VAL A 345 8.67 1.83 -35.58
C VAL A 345 7.92 2.27 -34.32
N GLN A 346 6.73 1.73 -34.09
CA GLN A 346 5.88 2.04 -32.93
C GLN A 346 5.23 0.74 -32.42
N PRO A 347 5.97 -0.11 -31.68
CA PRO A 347 5.41 -1.33 -31.13
C PRO A 347 4.42 -1.01 -30.00
N ASN A 348 3.65 -2.01 -29.57
CA ASN A 348 2.82 -1.91 -28.37
C ASN A 348 3.69 -1.94 -27.12
N GLY A 349 4.15 -0.76 -26.69
CA GLY A 349 5.12 -0.61 -25.61
C GLY A 349 6.53 -0.85 -26.15
N GLN A 350 7.14 -1.97 -25.77
CA GLN A 350 8.48 -2.36 -26.21
C GLN A 350 8.47 -3.79 -26.75
N VAL A 351 9.26 -4.06 -27.79
CA VAL A 351 9.53 -5.43 -28.25
C VAL A 351 10.42 -6.13 -27.23
N VAL A 352 10.25 -7.43 -27.01
CA VAL A 352 11.05 -8.20 -26.05
C VAL A 352 11.83 -9.32 -26.72
N SER A 353 11.24 -9.98 -27.71
CA SER A 353 11.87 -11.07 -28.45
C SER A 353 11.23 -11.30 -29.81
N TYR A 354 11.93 -12.08 -30.63
CA TYR A 354 11.44 -12.55 -31.92
C TYR A 354 11.53 -14.06 -31.99
N VAL A 355 10.53 -14.72 -32.59
CA VAL A 355 10.54 -16.15 -32.89
C VAL A 355 10.42 -16.34 -34.39
N VAL A 356 11.47 -16.87 -35.00
CA VAL A 356 11.52 -17.19 -36.43
C VAL A 356 10.93 -18.58 -36.66
N HIS A 357 9.86 -18.63 -37.45
CA HIS A 357 9.22 -19.86 -37.89
C HIS A 357 9.67 -20.21 -39.31
N TYR A 358 10.17 -21.41 -39.50
CA TYR A 358 10.49 -21.99 -40.80
C TYR A 358 9.52 -23.10 -41.13
N ARG A 359 9.10 -23.20 -42.40
CA ARG A 359 8.30 -24.33 -42.89
C ARG A 359 8.70 -24.77 -44.29
N ASN A 360 8.41 -26.01 -44.62
CA ASN A 360 8.54 -26.56 -45.96
C ASN A 360 7.24 -27.22 -46.44
N ASN A 361 7.18 -27.58 -47.73
CA ASN A 361 6.03 -28.26 -48.32
C ASN A 361 5.87 -29.72 -47.82
N LEU A 362 6.85 -30.24 -47.09
CA LEU A 362 6.89 -31.60 -46.55
C LEU A 362 6.43 -31.67 -45.09
N SER A 363 5.81 -30.60 -44.56
CA SER A 363 5.32 -30.44 -43.18
C SER A 363 6.38 -30.37 -42.08
N ASP A 364 7.68 -30.28 -42.42
CA ASP A 364 8.71 -29.97 -41.43
C ASP A 364 8.59 -28.50 -41.01
N SER A 365 8.73 -28.26 -39.70
CA SER A 365 8.79 -26.93 -39.14
C SER A 365 9.96 -26.80 -38.17
N HIS A 366 10.56 -25.61 -38.13
CA HIS A 366 11.62 -25.29 -37.19
C HIS A 366 11.37 -23.90 -36.62
N MET A 367 11.68 -23.72 -35.33
CA MET A 367 11.51 -22.45 -34.64
C MET A 367 12.81 -22.06 -33.97
N SER A 368 13.17 -20.79 -34.05
CA SER A 368 14.32 -20.25 -33.32
C SER A 368 13.96 -18.91 -32.70
N CYS A 369 14.36 -18.73 -31.44
CA CYS A 369 14.10 -17.50 -30.71
C CYS A 369 15.38 -16.67 -30.61
N LEU A 370 15.23 -15.34 -30.71
CA LEU A 370 16.27 -14.37 -30.46
C LEU A 370 15.72 -13.21 -29.62
N THR A 371 16.53 -12.69 -28.70
CA THR A 371 16.12 -11.53 -27.89
C THR A 371 16.22 -10.24 -28.71
N ARG A 372 15.47 -9.20 -28.30
CA ARG A 372 15.52 -7.90 -28.97
C ARG A 372 16.95 -7.32 -28.99
N LEU A 373 17.63 -7.33 -27.84
CA LEU A 373 19.01 -6.85 -27.72
C LEU A 373 19.98 -7.64 -28.61
N GLN A 374 19.87 -8.97 -28.67
CA GLN A 374 20.68 -9.79 -29.58
C GLN A 374 20.47 -9.42 -31.05
N HIS A 375 19.23 -9.11 -31.42
CA HIS A 375 18.91 -8.72 -32.79
C HIS A 375 19.44 -7.33 -33.15
N ALA A 376 19.27 -6.36 -32.25
CA ALA A 376 19.75 -5.00 -32.44
C ALA A 376 21.29 -4.95 -32.51
N THR A 377 21.99 -5.70 -31.66
CA THR A 377 23.45 -5.82 -31.68
C THR A 377 23.99 -6.48 -32.95
N ALA A 378 23.19 -7.35 -33.58
CA ALA A 378 23.50 -7.98 -34.87
C ALA A 378 23.09 -7.13 -36.10
N GLU A 379 22.87 -5.82 -35.93
CA GLU A 379 22.43 -4.89 -36.98
C GLU A 379 21.14 -5.34 -37.69
N TYR A 380 20.19 -5.92 -36.95
CA TYR A 380 18.90 -6.39 -37.48
C TYR A 380 19.04 -7.51 -38.53
N VAL A 381 20.11 -8.31 -38.40
CA VAL A 381 20.37 -9.50 -39.23
C VAL A 381 20.38 -10.75 -38.36
N TYR A 382 19.55 -11.72 -38.73
CA TYR A 382 19.52 -13.04 -38.12
C TYR A 382 20.12 -14.08 -39.08
N ALA A 383 21.07 -14.89 -38.62
CA ALA A 383 21.68 -15.95 -39.41
C ALA A 383 21.62 -17.30 -38.69
N ALA A 384 21.16 -18.34 -39.39
CA ALA A 384 21.01 -19.68 -38.84
C ALA A 384 21.54 -20.75 -39.80
N GLN A 385 22.24 -21.75 -39.27
CA GLN A 385 22.62 -22.96 -40.00
C GLN A 385 21.65 -24.08 -39.62
N LEU A 386 20.88 -24.59 -40.59
CA LEU A 386 19.84 -25.59 -40.35
C LEU A 386 20.17 -26.92 -41.03
N ASN A 387 19.68 -28.04 -40.48
CA ASN A 387 19.92 -29.36 -41.07
C ASN A 387 18.97 -29.66 -42.23
N VAL A 388 17.75 -29.12 -42.16
CA VAL A 388 16.66 -29.35 -43.11
C VAL A 388 16.49 -28.11 -43.99
N THR A 389 16.06 -28.33 -45.23
CA THR A 389 15.79 -27.25 -46.18
C THR A 389 14.35 -26.76 -46.07
N PHE A 390 14.20 -25.47 -45.74
CA PHE A 390 12.92 -24.77 -45.68
C PHE A 390 12.71 -23.87 -46.89
N SER A 391 11.44 -23.71 -47.30
CA SER A 391 11.03 -22.91 -48.45
C SER A 391 10.43 -21.56 -48.05
N GLU A 392 9.86 -21.48 -46.84
CA GLU A 392 9.19 -20.28 -46.36
C GLU A 392 9.55 -20.00 -44.89
N CYS A 393 9.55 -18.72 -44.52
CA CYS A 393 9.71 -18.29 -43.15
C CYS A 393 8.74 -17.17 -42.76
N ALA A 394 8.44 -17.09 -41.47
CA ALA A 394 7.72 -15.99 -40.85
C ALA A 394 8.41 -15.60 -39.55
N VAL A 395 8.24 -14.36 -39.11
CA VAL A 395 8.76 -13.89 -37.83
C VAL A 395 7.57 -13.54 -36.94
N ARG A 396 7.58 -14.09 -35.74
CA ARG A 396 6.68 -13.69 -34.67
C ARG A 396 7.38 -12.66 -33.80
N VAL A 397 6.77 -11.49 -33.68
CA VAL A 397 7.25 -10.41 -32.83
C VAL A 397 6.53 -10.49 -31.50
N HIS A 398 7.25 -10.49 -30.39
CA HIS A 398 6.70 -10.39 -29.04
C HIS A 398 6.95 -8.98 -28.51
N SER A 399 5.88 -8.27 -28.16
CA SER A 399 5.90 -7.00 -27.44
C SER A 399 5.42 -7.19 -25.99
N LEU A 400 5.51 -6.15 -25.17
CA LEU A 400 4.95 -6.16 -23.82
C LEU A 400 3.43 -6.43 -23.80
N ALA A 401 2.72 -6.12 -24.89
CA ALA A 401 1.27 -6.31 -24.97
C ALA A 401 0.84 -7.70 -25.49
N GLY A 402 1.69 -8.39 -26.24
CA GLY A 402 1.33 -9.66 -26.87
C GLY A 402 2.24 -10.02 -28.04
N ASP A 403 1.74 -10.88 -28.93
CA ASP A 403 2.50 -11.39 -30.06
C ASP A 403 1.76 -11.27 -31.40
N VAL A 404 2.52 -11.09 -32.48
CA VAL A 404 1.99 -11.10 -33.84
C VAL A 404 2.92 -11.86 -34.77
N LEU A 405 2.34 -12.77 -35.57
CA LEU A 405 3.05 -13.52 -36.60
C LEU A 405 2.91 -12.83 -37.95
N THR A 406 4.03 -12.54 -38.61
CA THR A 406 4.01 -12.03 -39.98
C THR A 406 3.50 -13.09 -40.97
N PRO A 407 2.96 -12.69 -42.14
CA PRO A 407 2.73 -13.65 -43.22
C PRO A 407 4.03 -14.37 -43.60
N TYR A 408 3.90 -15.60 -44.08
CA TYR A 408 5.03 -16.38 -44.57
C TYR A 408 5.58 -15.76 -45.86
N VAL A 409 6.90 -15.56 -45.90
CA VAL A 409 7.65 -15.06 -47.04
C VAL A 409 8.49 -16.20 -47.61
N ALA A 410 8.55 -16.29 -48.94
CA ALA A 410 9.38 -17.27 -49.61
C ALA A 410 10.88 -16.98 -49.41
N ILE A 411 11.65 -18.01 -49.13
CA ILE A 411 13.10 -17.93 -48.96
C ILE A 411 13.75 -17.96 -50.34
N THR A 412 14.47 -16.90 -50.68
CA THR A 412 15.16 -16.75 -51.97
C THR A 412 16.64 -17.17 -51.87
N TRP A 413 17.41 -17.07 -52.95
CA TRP A 413 18.87 -17.30 -52.91
C TRP A 413 19.61 -15.99 -52.62
N CYS A 414 20.57 -16.00 -51.69
CA CYS A 414 21.30 -14.78 -51.32
C CYS A 414 22.23 -14.31 -52.45
N SER A 415 22.12 -13.04 -52.81
CA SER A 415 23.10 -12.35 -53.68
C SER A 415 24.46 -12.18 -52.96
N GLU A 416 25.54 -11.95 -53.72
CA GLU A 416 26.90 -11.78 -53.15
C GLU A 416 26.97 -10.67 -52.09
N GLN A 417 26.18 -9.61 -52.23
CA GLN A 417 26.12 -8.50 -51.26
C GLN A 417 25.40 -8.91 -49.96
N GLU A 418 24.36 -9.74 -50.05
CA GLU A 418 23.58 -10.22 -48.90
C GLU A 418 24.29 -11.31 -48.10
N GLN A 419 25.33 -11.92 -48.68
CA GLN A 419 26.18 -12.89 -47.99
C GLN A 419 27.17 -12.22 -47.01
N ILE A 420 27.42 -10.92 -47.18
CA ILE A 420 28.30 -10.15 -46.29
C ILE A 420 27.56 -9.86 -44.98
N LEU A 421 27.90 -10.60 -43.92
CA LEU A 421 27.46 -10.30 -42.56
C LEU A 421 28.27 -9.11 -42.01
N PRO A 422 27.61 -8.13 -41.35
CA PRO A 422 28.27 -6.91 -40.89
C PRO A 422 29.41 -7.14 -39.88
N HIS A 423 29.38 -8.25 -39.14
CA HIS A 423 30.48 -8.66 -38.24
C HIS A 423 31.74 -9.22 -38.91
N SER A 424 31.88 -9.10 -40.24
CA SER A 424 33.10 -9.49 -40.96
C SER A 424 34.03 -8.32 -41.33
N ARG A 425 34.05 -7.24 -40.53
CA ARG A 425 35.14 -6.25 -40.60
C ARG A 425 36.29 -6.70 -39.70
N PRO A 426 37.52 -6.87 -40.22
CA PRO A 426 38.67 -7.24 -39.38
C PRO A 426 38.97 -6.10 -38.41
N THR A 427 38.99 -6.41 -37.12
CA THR A 427 39.39 -5.50 -36.06
C THR A 427 40.83 -5.04 -36.31
N LYS A 428 40.97 -3.74 -36.63
CA LYS A 428 42.25 -3.06 -36.63
C LYS A 428 42.71 -2.97 -35.17
N GLN A 429 43.83 -3.61 -34.87
CA GLN A 429 44.45 -3.67 -33.55
C GLN A 429 44.57 -2.28 -32.93
N LEU A 430 43.83 -2.03 -31.85
CA LEU A 430 44.10 -0.94 -30.92
C LEU A 430 44.75 -1.57 -29.69
N ASN A 431 46.05 -1.33 -29.54
CA ASN A 431 46.83 -1.78 -28.39
C ASN A 431 46.42 -0.96 -27.16
N THR A 432 45.64 -1.54 -26.25
CA THR A 432 45.54 -1.05 -24.87
C THR A 432 45.56 -2.24 -23.92
N SER A 433 46.66 -2.35 -23.21
CA SER A 433 46.90 -3.28 -22.10
C SER A 433 46.04 -2.93 -20.89
N LEU A 434 45.13 -3.82 -20.47
CA LEU A 434 44.65 -3.87 -19.08
C LEU A 434 43.92 -5.20 -18.79
N GLY A 435 44.55 -6.02 -17.94
CA GLY A 435 43.92 -6.95 -16.98
C GLY A 435 42.99 -8.05 -17.50
N VAL A 436 43.54 -9.15 -18.01
CA VAL A 436 42.81 -10.42 -18.18
C VAL A 436 42.70 -11.13 -16.83
N SER A 437 41.51 -11.11 -16.22
CA SER A 437 41.10 -12.08 -15.22
C SER A 437 40.66 -13.36 -15.94
N GLN A 438 41.45 -14.42 -15.82
CA GLN A 438 41.20 -15.72 -16.45
C GLN A 438 39.99 -16.42 -15.81
N VAL A 439 38.96 -16.69 -16.63
CA VAL A 439 37.99 -17.74 -16.39
C VAL A 439 38.68 -19.09 -16.65
N LYS A 440 38.84 -19.90 -15.60
CA LYS A 440 39.42 -21.25 -15.69
C LYS A 440 38.43 -22.19 -16.36
N THR A 441 38.79 -22.66 -17.54
CA THR A 441 38.28 -23.91 -18.13
C THR A 441 38.74 -25.09 -17.27
N ALA A 442 37.79 -25.97 -16.93
CA ALA A 442 38.03 -27.14 -16.09
C ALA A 442 38.91 -28.17 -16.81
N SER A 443 40.10 -28.43 -16.26
CA SER A 443 40.96 -29.55 -16.64
C SER A 443 40.48 -30.84 -15.97
N SER A 444 40.30 -31.90 -16.77
CA SER A 444 40.06 -33.26 -16.31
C SER A 444 41.24 -33.76 -15.48
N HIS A 445 41.05 -33.97 -14.18
CA HIS A 445 42.04 -34.66 -13.34
C HIS A 445 41.76 -36.16 -13.31
N SER A 446 42.66 -36.93 -13.92
CA SER A 446 42.80 -38.37 -13.69
C SER A 446 43.39 -38.59 -12.28
N ARG A 447 42.69 -39.38 -11.46
CA ARG A 447 43.02 -39.78 -10.07
C ARG A 447 42.78 -38.72 -9.00
N GLY A 448 41.50 -38.49 -8.69
CA GLY A 448 41.03 -37.92 -7.43
C GLY A 448 39.73 -38.61 -7.02
N ILE A 449 39.62 -39.05 -5.77
CA ILE A 449 38.39 -39.64 -5.24
C ILE A 449 37.30 -38.55 -5.25
N SER A 450 36.18 -38.82 -5.91
CA SER A 450 35.09 -37.86 -6.07
C SER A 450 34.59 -37.36 -4.72
N ILE A 451 34.59 -36.04 -4.52
CA ILE A 451 34.14 -35.41 -3.27
C ILE A 451 32.67 -35.75 -2.97
N PHE A 452 31.87 -36.00 -4.01
CA PHE A 452 30.50 -36.48 -3.88
C PHE A 452 30.42 -37.88 -3.26
N LEU A 453 31.37 -38.76 -3.55
CA LEU A 453 31.44 -40.11 -2.98
C LEU A 453 31.84 -40.05 -1.50
N VAL A 454 32.74 -39.13 -1.14
CA VAL A 454 33.12 -38.87 0.26
C VAL A 454 31.93 -38.30 1.03
N CYS A 455 31.26 -37.28 0.51
CA CYS A 455 30.07 -36.68 1.14
C CYS A 455 28.91 -37.67 1.25
N PHE A 456 28.70 -38.52 0.25
CA PHE A 456 27.67 -39.56 0.27
C PHE A 456 27.96 -40.62 1.33
N LEU A 457 29.20 -41.13 1.41
CA LEU A 457 29.59 -42.09 2.44
C LEU A 457 29.52 -41.47 3.84
N PHE A 458 29.91 -40.20 3.99
CA PHE A 458 29.78 -39.48 5.26
C PHE A 458 28.30 -39.30 5.66
N GLY A 459 27.44 -38.92 4.71
CA GLY A 459 25.99 -38.81 4.90
C GLY A 459 25.34 -40.14 5.28
N CYS A 460 25.72 -41.24 4.62
CA CYS A 460 25.27 -42.59 4.95
C CYS A 460 25.74 -43.01 6.35
N SER A 461 26.96 -42.68 6.75
CA SER A 461 27.49 -43.01 8.09
C SER A 461 26.77 -42.25 9.21
N LEU A 462 26.45 -40.97 8.99
CA LEU A 462 25.71 -40.13 9.95
C LEU A 462 24.26 -40.60 10.11
N SER A 463 23.61 -41.00 9.01
CA SER A 463 22.25 -41.53 9.06
C SER A 463 22.19 -42.92 9.72
N LEU A 464 23.18 -43.79 9.50
CA LEU A 464 23.32 -45.05 10.24
C LEU A 464 23.55 -44.82 11.74
N MET A 465 24.41 -43.86 12.09
CA MET A 465 24.65 -43.44 13.47
C MET A 465 23.37 -42.92 14.15
N TRP A 466 22.59 -42.10 13.44
CA TRP A 466 21.31 -41.58 13.91
C TRP A 466 20.28 -42.69 14.12
N ILE A 467 20.21 -43.67 13.21
CA ILE A 467 19.32 -44.84 13.34
C ILE A 467 19.73 -45.71 14.53
N LEU A 468 21.03 -45.97 14.73
CA LEU A 468 21.54 -46.75 15.87
C LEU A 468 21.28 -46.03 17.20
N TYR A 469 21.40 -44.70 17.23
CA TYR A 469 21.05 -43.86 18.38
C TYR A 469 19.54 -43.94 18.68
N LYS A 470 18.68 -43.73 17.67
CA LYS A 470 17.21 -43.73 17.81
C LYS A 470 16.66 -45.12 18.19
N ARG A 471 17.23 -46.21 17.66
CA ARG A 471 16.84 -47.60 17.99
C ARG A 471 17.44 -48.14 19.31
N ARG A 472 18.18 -47.32 20.08
CA ARG A 472 18.77 -47.67 21.40
C ARG A 472 19.67 -48.93 21.39
N CYS A 473 20.24 -49.30 20.24
CA CYS A 473 21.09 -50.49 20.09
C CYS A 473 22.38 -50.43 20.94
N TRP A 474 22.81 -49.22 21.33
CA TRP A 474 23.95 -48.94 22.20
C TRP A 474 23.85 -49.58 23.61
N ARG A 475 22.65 -50.01 24.04
CA ARG A 475 22.48 -50.71 25.33
C ARG A 475 23.08 -52.13 25.36
N LYS A 476 23.38 -52.74 24.21
CA LYS A 476 23.94 -54.10 24.11
C LYS A 476 25.47 -54.17 23.94
N LEU A 477 26.15 -53.02 23.82
CA LEU A 477 27.61 -52.96 23.69
C LEU A 477 28.26 -52.67 25.05
N PRO A 478 29.02 -53.61 25.65
CA PRO A 478 29.68 -53.39 26.93
C PRO A 478 30.82 -52.38 26.77
N GLY A 479 30.77 -51.26 27.52
CA GLY A 479 31.85 -50.27 27.61
C GLY A 479 31.45 -48.82 27.31
N LEU A 480 30.34 -48.58 26.60
CA LEU A 480 29.93 -47.22 26.16
C LEU A 480 29.03 -46.45 27.15
N ARG A 481 28.70 -47.03 28.30
CA ARG A 481 27.87 -46.37 29.35
C ARG A 481 28.55 -45.19 30.05
N ARG A 482 29.86 -44.97 29.86
CA ARG A 482 30.63 -43.94 30.59
C ARG A 482 30.77 -42.61 29.85
N TYR A 483 30.44 -42.53 28.57
CA TYR A 483 30.80 -41.40 27.71
C TYR A 483 29.63 -40.69 27.03
N VAL A 484 28.37 -41.09 27.29
CA VAL A 484 27.19 -40.42 26.72
C VAL A 484 26.40 -39.72 27.83
N PRO A 485 26.50 -38.38 27.96
CA PRO A 485 25.69 -37.63 28.90
C PRO A 485 24.22 -37.70 28.47
N VAL A 486 23.36 -38.18 29.37
CA VAL A 486 21.90 -38.16 29.17
C VAL A 486 21.43 -36.73 29.43
N VAL A 487 21.39 -35.90 28.39
CA VAL A 487 20.79 -34.57 28.47
C VAL A 487 19.32 -34.67 28.05
N GLN A 488 18.47 -34.18 28.95
CA GLN A 488 17.03 -34.40 29.03
C GLN A 488 16.24 -33.43 28.13
N TRP A 489 16.50 -33.42 26.82
CA TRP A 489 15.88 -32.47 25.87
C TRP A 489 14.71 -33.05 25.05
N LEU A 490 13.89 -33.92 25.64
CA LEU A 490 12.64 -34.40 25.00
C LEU A 490 11.47 -34.46 26.01
N ARG A 491 11.36 -33.45 26.88
CA ARG A 491 10.14 -33.24 27.68
C ARG A 491 9.52 -31.84 27.56
N GLU A 492 9.99 -31.01 26.66
CA GLU A 492 9.38 -29.71 26.33
C GLU A 492 8.88 -29.71 24.89
N ARG A 493 7.81 -30.47 24.64
CA ARG A 493 7.01 -30.30 23.41
C ARG A 493 5.55 -30.68 23.60
N HIS A 494 5.02 -30.42 24.80
CA HIS A 494 3.58 -30.46 25.13
C HIS A 494 3.24 -29.30 26.08
N HIS A 495 3.77 -28.10 25.78
CA HIS A 495 3.11 -26.87 26.23
C HIS A 495 2.35 -26.36 25.01
N THR A 496 1.04 -26.59 25.03
CA THR A 496 0.08 -25.84 24.24
C THR A 496 0.32 -24.36 24.55
N GLU A 497 0.60 -23.57 23.52
CA GLU A 497 0.69 -22.12 23.64
C GLU A 497 -0.68 -21.58 24.06
N ASP A 498 -0.84 -21.26 25.34
CA ASP A 498 -1.91 -20.42 25.83
C ASP A 498 -1.65 -19.01 25.31
N ARG A 499 -2.33 -18.63 24.21
CA ARG A 499 -2.38 -17.25 23.74
C ARG A 499 -3.36 -16.48 24.63
N GLU A 500 -2.85 -15.75 25.60
CA GLU A 500 -3.59 -14.72 26.32
C GLU A 500 -3.61 -13.43 25.47
N ILE A 501 -4.79 -13.05 24.98
CA ILE A 501 -5.01 -11.71 24.43
C ILE A 501 -5.53 -10.87 25.59
N LEU A 502 -4.73 -9.90 26.05
CA LEU A 502 -5.21 -8.83 26.92
C LEU A 502 -6.17 -7.95 26.13
N VAL A 503 -7.46 -8.11 26.39
CA VAL A 503 -8.46 -7.08 26.11
C VAL A 503 -8.70 -6.34 27.42
N ASP A 504 -8.67 -5.03 27.33
CA ASP A 504 -8.80 -4.07 28.41
C ASP A 504 -10.02 -4.38 29.30
N GLY A 505 -9.75 -4.69 30.59
CA GLY A 505 -10.74 -4.73 31.67
C GLY A 505 -11.88 -5.77 31.58
N PHE A 506 -11.81 -6.77 32.47
CA PHE A 506 -12.88 -7.70 32.93
C PHE A 506 -13.02 -9.08 32.25
N GLU A 507 -12.80 -10.11 33.09
CA GLU A 507 -13.08 -11.57 33.00
C GLU A 507 -12.50 -12.42 31.84
N THR A 508 -11.63 -13.38 32.20
CA THR A 508 -11.13 -14.44 31.31
C THR A 508 -12.11 -15.62 31.23
N VAL A 509 -12.63 -15.92 30.03
CA VAL A 509 -13.43 -17.14 29.78
C VAL A 509 -12.53 -18.24 29.18
N ARG A 510 -12.48 -19.42 29.82
CA ARG A 510 -11.76 -20.61 29.33
C ARG A 510 -12.63 -21.43 28.37
N PHE A 511 -12.12 -21.70 27.17
CA PHE A 511 -12.66 -22.75 26.29
C PHE A 511 -11.81 -24.02 26.40
N GLN A 512 -12.37 -25.11 26.94
CA GLN A 512 -11.75 -26.43 26.85
C GLN A 512 -12.18 -27.11 25.54
N ASN A 513 -11.21 -27.33 24.65
CA ASN A 513 -11.43 -28.05 23.40
C ASN A 513 -11.23 -29.56 23.67
N ASN A 514 -12.32 -30.29 23.90
CA ASN A 514 -12.28 -31.71 24.27
C ASN A 514 -12.33 -32.58 23.00
N ASN A 515 -11.17 -32.91 22.46
CA ASN A 515 -11.04 -33.63 21.18
C ASN A 515 -10.93 -35.15 21.41
N ASN A 516 -12.02 -35.77 21.88
CA ASN A 516 -12.18 -37.22 21.93
C ASN A 516 -13.63 -37.60 21.62
N SER A 517 -13.97 -37.69 20.34
CA SER A 517 -15.18 -38.40 19.88
C SER A 517 -14.79 -39.46 18.85
N SER A 518 -15.04 -40.71 19.23
CA SER A 518 -14.95 -41.90 18.38
C SER A 518 -16.13 -41.90 17.39
N PRO A 519 -15.94 -42.29 16.12
CA PRO A 519 -17.00 -42.35 15.13
C PRO A 519 -17.65 -43.73 15.19
N ASP A 520 -18.69 -43.90 16.01
CA ASP A 520 -19.63 -45.01 15.91
C ASP A 520 -20.85 -44.70 16.80
N ASP A 521 -21.81 -43.95 16.27
CA ASP A 521 -23.24 -44.21 16.43
C ASP A 521 -24.05 -43.15 15.67
N TYR A 522 -24.92 -43.58 14.77
CA TYR A 522 -26.34 -43.18 14.68
C TYR A 522 -26.92 -43.68 13.35
N ARG A 523 -27.74 -44.73 13.49
CA ARG A 523 -28.80 -45.12 12.55
C ARG A 523 -30.08 -44.31 12.85
N MET A 524 -30.85 -44.14 11.77
CA MET A 524 -32.20 -43.58 11.61
C MET A 524 -32.32 -42.07 11.55
#